data_AF-A0A7C5SEB4-F1
#
_entry.id   AF-A0A7C5SEB4-F1
#
_cell.length_a   1.000
_cell.length_b   1.000
_cell.length_c   1.000
_cell.angle_alpha   90.00
_cell.angle_beta   90.00
_cell.angle_gamma   90.00
#
_symmetry.space_group_name_H-M   'P 1'
#
loop_
_entity.id
_entity.type
_entity.pdbx_description
1 polymer ?
#
loop_
_entity_poly.entity_id
_entity_poly.type
_entity_poly.pdbx_seq_one_letter_code
_entity_poly.pdbx_strand_id
1 'polypeptide(L)'
;NMSDLYALFVGHLADRIRAGDHAFSRPFADVGHLRRIDVARMQRALVRAGHDVGGVDGLPGYKTRRAIGRWQRSHGLKPTCFPTRALKAVLR
;
A
#
# COMPACT_ATOMS: atom_id res chain seq x y z
N ASN A 1 -10.92 -3.18 15.62
CA ASN A 1 -10.38 -2.22 14.63
C ASN A 1 -9.75 -3.02 13.50
N MET A 2 -10.07 -2.74 12.23
CA MET A 2 -9.61 -3.51 11.06
C MET A 2 -8.51 -2.75 10.29
N SER A 3 -7.36 -2.55 10.93
CA SER A 3 -6.22 -1.81 10.36
C SER A 3 -4.90 -2.50 10.70
N ASP A 4 -4.09 -2.76 9.68
CA ASP A 4 -2.76 -3.37 9.85
C ASP A 4 -1.87 -2.51 10.77
N LEU A 5 -1.96 -1.17 10.65
CA LEU A 5 -1.20 -0.25 11.50
C LEU A 5 -1.68 -0.26 12.95
N TYR A 6 -2.98 -0.42 13.18
CA TYR A 6 -3.50 -0.55 14.54
C TYR A 6 -3.01 -1.84 15.19
N ALA A 7 -3.07 -2.96 14.46
CA ALA A 7 -2.56 -4.24 14.94
C ALA A 7 -1.06 -4.17 15.24
N LEU A 8 -0.26 -3.54 14.35
CA LEU A 8 1.17 -3.31 14.57
C LEU A 8 1.41 -2.45 15.83
N PHE A 9 0.65 -1.38 16.01
CA PHE A 9 0.77 -0.51 17.18
C PHE A 9 0.47 -1.26 18.48
N VAL A 10 -0.62 -2.03 18.54
CA VAL A 10 -0.98 -2.79 19.74
C VAL A 10 0.07 -3.85 20.07
N GLY A 11 0.56 -4.58 19.07
CA GLY A 11 1.64 -5.56 19.27
C GLY A 11 2.93 -4.90 19.78
N HIS A 12 3.32 -3.79 19.17
CA HIS A 12 4.51 -3.05 19.60
C HIS A 12 4.37 -2.45 21.00
N LEU A 13 3.18 -1.96 21.36
CA LEU A 13 2.88 -1.50 22.72
C LEU A 13 2.99 -2.64 23.74
N ALA A 14 2.47 -3.83 23.41
CA ALA A 14 2.58 -5.00 24.27
C ALA A 14 4.03 -5.42 24.50
N ASP A 15 4.88 -5.39 23.45
CA ASP A 15 6.32 -5.64 23.58
C ASP A 15 6.98 -4.63 24.52
N ARG A 16 6.61 -3.34 24.43
CA ARG A 16 7.14 -2.30 25.31
C ARG A 16 6.76 -2.49 26.77
N ILE A 17 5.53 -2.94 27.04
CA ILE A 17 5.08 -3.24 28.41
C ILE A 17 5.86 -4.43 28.99
N ARG A 18 6.12 -5.47 28.19
CA ARG A 18 6.76 -6.70 28.65
C ARG A 18 8.28 -6.61 28.75
N ALA A 19 8.92 -5.94 27.79
CA ALA A 19 10.36 -6.01 27.57
C ALA A 19 11.06 -4.65 27.62
N GLY A 20 10.33 -3.54 27.84
CA GLY A 20 10.88 -2.19 27.87
C GLY A 20 10.84 -1.49 26.51
N ASP A 21 11.20 -0.20 26.50
CA ASP A 21 11.10 0.64 25.31
C ASP A 21 12.22 0.33 24.31
N HIS A 22 11.88 -0.43 23.27
CA HIS A 22 12.77 -0.74 22.16
C HIS A 22 12.16 -0.29 20.84
N ALA A 23 12.96 0.36 20.00
CA ALA A 23 12.58 0.67 18.63
C ALA A 23 12.54 -0.59 17.74
N PHE A 24 11.85 -0.49 16.60
CA PHE A 24 12.00 -1.49 15.53
C PHE A 24 13.47 -1.56 15.08
N SER A 25 13.94 -2.76 14.72
CA SER A 25 15.33 -3.00 14.30
C SER A 25 15.74 -2.24 13.03
N ARG A 26 14.76 -1.76 12.24
CA ARG A 26 14.98 -0.89 11.09
C ARG A 26 14.11 0.37 11.23
N PRO A 27 14.64 1.54 10.87
CA PRO A 27 13.85 2.77 10.81
C PRO A 27 12.80 2.68 9.69
N PHE A 28 11.73 3.46 9.83
CA PHE A 28 10.76 3.63 8.76
C PHE A 28 11.41 4.31 7.55
N ALA A 29 11.22 3.73 6.37
CA ALA A 29 11.63 4.36 5.11
C ALA A 29 10.67 5.50 4.73
N ASP A 30 11.19 6.52 4.05
CA ASP A 30 10.35 7.51 3.37
C ASP A 30 9.66 6.85 2.16
N VAL A 31 8.38 6.56 2.31
CA VAL A 31 7.52 6.00 1.25
C VAL A 31 6.80 7.09 0.45
N GLY A 32 7.09 8.36 0.73
CA GLY A 32 6.44 9.52 0.17
C GLY A 32 5.01 9.73 0.68
N HIS A 33 4.28 10.64 0.03
CA HIS A 33 2.88 10.92 0.34
C HIS A 33 2.00 10.65 -0.87
N LEU A 34 0.87 9.99 -0.62
CA LEU A 34 -0.18 9.74 -1.60
C LEU A 34 -1.50 10.27 -1.05
N ARG A 35 -2.17 11.11 -1.82
CA ARG A 35 -3.53 11.53 -1.48
C ARG A 35 -4.51 10.47 -1.95
N ARG A 36 -5.68 10.42 -1.32
CA ARG A 36 -6.80 9.56 -1.73
C ARG A 36 -7.14 9.72 -3.22
N ILE A 37 -7.08 10.95 -3.75
CA ILE A 37 -7.29 11.24 -5.17
C ILE A 37 -6.22 10.61 -6.08
N ASP A 38 -4.98 10.47 -5.59
CA ASP A 38 -3.89 9.86 -6.35
C ASP A 38 -4.11 8.35 -6.47
N VAL A 39 -4.57 7.70 -5.39
CA VAL A 39 -4.95 6.28 -5.41
C VAL A 39 -6.14 6.06 -6.34
N ALA A 40 -7.16 6.92 -6.29
CA ALA A 40 -8.31 6.83 -7.18
C ALA A 40 -7.91 6.98 -8.66
N ARG A 41 -6.92 7.82 -8.99
CA ARG A 41 -6.38 7.92 -10.35
C ARG A 41 -5.71 6.61 -10.79
N MET A 42 -4.88 6.01 -9.94
CA MET A 42 -4.26 4.71 -10.23
C MET A 42 -5.30 3.59 -10.38
N GLN A 43 -6.36 3.57 -9.56
CA GLN A 43 -7.45 2.62 -9.69
C GLN A 43 -8.15 2.74 -11.05
N ARG A 44 -8.45 3.96 -11.53
CA ARG A 44 -9.03 4.16 -12.88
C ARG A 44 -8.10 3.67 -13.98
N ALA A 45 -6.80 3.93 -13.87
CA ALA A 45 -5.81 3.46 -14.83
C ALA A 45 -5.75 1.93 -14.88
N LEU A 46 -5.75 1.28 -13.71
CA LEU A 46 -5.79 -0.19 -13.61
C LEU A 46 -7.08 -0.78 -14.20
N VAL A 47 -8.23 -0.15 -13.99
CA VAL A 47 -9.50 -0.57 -14.60
C VAL A 47 -9.43 -0.48 -16.12
N ARG A 48 -8.90 0.63 -16.67
CA ARG A 48 -8.70 0.76 -18.13
C ARG A 48 -7.73 -0.28 -18.69
N ALA A 49 -6.75 -0.71 -17.89
CA ALA A 49 -5.83 -1.81 -18.22
C ALA A 49 -6.44 -3.22 -18.00
N GLY A 50 -7.73 -3.32 -17.68
CA GLY A 50 -8.43 -4.61 -17.53
C GLY A 50 -8.25 -5.29 -16.18
N HIS A 51 -7.81 -4.58 -15.14
CA HIS A 51 -7.64 -5.14 -13.80
C HIS A 51 -8.84 -4.84 -12.88
N ASP A 52 -9.36 -5.87 -12.21
CA ASP A 52 -10.33 -5.70 -11.12
C ASP A 52 -9.65 -5.13 -9.87
N VAL A 53 -10.05 -3.90 -9.49
CA VAL A 53 -9.63 -3.18 -8.28
C VAL A 53 -10.68 -3.19 -7.18
N GLY A 54 -11.88 -3.74 -7.42
CA GLY A 54 -13.04 -3.77 -6.52
C GLY A 54 -13.91 -2.51 -6.54
N GLY A 55 -13.31 -1.35 -6.80
CA GLY A 55 -13.98 -0.06 -6.89
C GLY A 55 -12.96 1.07 -6.97
N VAL A 56 -13.39 2.25 -7.41
CA VAL A 56 -12.56 3.47 -7.47
C VAL A 56 -12.88 4.37 -6.28
N ASP A 57 -12.51 3.92 -5.09
CA ASP A 57 -12.80 4.56 -3.80
C ASP A 57 -11.62 5.36 -3.23
N GLY A 58 -10.45 5.30 -3.88
CA GLY A 58 -9.20 5.90 -3.44
C GLY A 58 -8.55 5.20 -2.25
N LEU A 59 -9.02 4.01 -1.86
CA LEU A 59 -8.45 3.22 -0.78
C LEU A 59 -7.69 2.04 -1.35
N PRO A 60 -6.41 1.84 -0.99
CA PRO A 60 -5.61 0.77 -1.54
C PRO A 60 -5.87 -0.56 -0.81
N GLY A 61 -7.11 -1.05 -0.88
CA GLY A 61 -7.54 -2.31 -0.29
C GLY A 61 -6.97 -3.54 -1.03
N TYR A 62 -7.36 -4.74 -0.56
CA TYR A 62 -6.85 -6.02 -1.07
C TYR A 62 -6.88 -6.14 -2.61
N LYS A 63 -8.03 -5.88 -3.24
CA LYS A 63 -8.18 -5.99 -4.71
C LYS A 63 -7.28 -4.98 -5.45
N THR A 64 -7.22 -3.73 -4.98
CA THR A 64 -6.33 -2.71 -5.54
C THR A 64 -4.86 -3.11 -5.44
N ARG A 65 -4.41 -3.61 -4.27
CA ARG A 65 -3.01 -4.07 -4.07
C ARG A 65 -2.65 -5.25 -4.98
N ARG A 66 -3.57 -6.21 -5.13
CA ARG A 66 -3.37 -7.33 -6.08
C ARG A 66 -3.33 -6.87 -7.53
N ALA A 67 -4.19 -5.93 -7.92
CA ALA A 67 -4.19 -5.34 -9.26
C ALA A 67 -2.86 -4.65 -9.57
N ILE A 68 -2.34 -3.84 -8.63
CA ILE A 68 -1.01 -3.22 -8.73
C ILE A 68 0.06 -4.30 -8.94
N GLY A 69 0.07 -5.35 -8.12
CA GLY A 69 1.07 -6.41 -8.25
C GLY A 69 1.00 -7.16 -9.60
N ARG A 70 -0.21 -7.38 -10.13
CA ARG A 70 -0.39 -7.98 -11.47
C ARG A 70 0.10 -7.04 -12.58
N TRP A 71 -0.29 -5.77 -12.52
CA TRP A 71 0.15 -4.77 -13.47
C TRP A 71 1.68 -4.61 -13.46
N GLN A 72 2.30 -4.57 -12.27
CA GLN A 72 3.75 -4.52 -12.12
C GLN A 72 4.41 -5.72 -12.82
N ARG A 73 3.93 -6.94 -12.56
CA ARG A 73 4.46 -8.15 -13.23
C ARG A 73 4.31 -8.09 -14.75
N SER A 74 3.16 -7.66 -15.27
CA SER A 74 2.95 -7.60 -16.73
C SER A 74 3.84 -6.56 -17.41
N HIS A 75 4.43 -5.63 -16.66
CA HIS A 75 5.38 -4.62 -17.15
C HIS A 75 6.84 -4.93 -16.76
N GLY A 76 7.14 -6.18 -16.36
CA GLY A 76 8.51 -6.60 -16.00
C GLY A 76 9.03 -6.01 -14.69
N LEU A 77 8.17 -5.40 -13.87
CA LEU A 77 8.53 -4.79 -12.60
C LEU A 77 8.38 -5.76 -11.44
N LYS A 78 9.17 -5.56 -10.37
CA LYS A 78 9.00 -6.29 -9.10
C LYS A 78 7.62 -5.97 -8.50
N PRO A 79 6.78 -6.98 -8.16
CA PRO A 79 5.43 -6.77 -7.66
C PRO A 79 5.42 -6.37 -6.19
N THR A 80 5.68 -5.09 -5.91
CA THR A 80 5.53 -4.53 -4.57
C THR A 80 4.09 -4.62 -4.05
N CYS A 81 3.10 -4.64 -4.94
CA CYS A 81 1.66 -4.62 -4.59
C CYS A 81 1.18 -3.35 -3.87
N PHE A 82 2.03 -2.34 -3.69
CA PHE A 82 1.69 -1.10 -2.99
C PHE A 82 1.61 0.08 -3.95
N PRO A 83 0.64 1.00 -3.76
CA PRO A 83 0.67 2.26 -4.46
C PRO A 83 1.86 3.08 -3.96
N THR A 84 2.62 3.66 -4.88
CA THR A 84 3.75 4.53 -4.56
C THR A 84 3.71 5.79 -5.42
N ARG A 85 4.43 6.84 -5.01
CA ARG A 85 4.60 8.05 -5.83
C ARG A 85 5.22 7.72 -7.19
N ALA A 86 6.19 6.80 -7.22
CA ALA A 86 6.81 6.33 -8.46
C ALA A 86 5.77 5.62 -9.35
N LEU A 87 4.95 4.74 -8.79
CA LEU A 87 3.92 4.04 -9.54
C LEU A 87 2.87 5.00 -10.12
N LYS A 88 2.46 6.02 -9.35
CA LYS A 88 1.56 7.09 -9.80
C LYS A 88 2.07 7.79 -11.06
N ALA A 89 3.39 7.94 -11.24
CA ALA A 89 3.94 8.60 -12.41
C ALA A 89 3.79 7.76 -13.70
N VAL A 90 3.74 6.43 -13.55
CA VAL A 90 3.71 5.46 -14.66
C VAL A 90 2.27 4.99 -14.98
N LEU A 91 1.42 4.80 -13.96
CA LEU A 91 0.00 4.49 -14.14
C LEU A 91 -0.79 5.76 -14.47
N ARG A 92 -1.11 5.97 -15.76
CA ARG A 92 -1.87 7.13 -16.25
C ARG A 92 -3.30 6.80 -16.65
#